data_AF-A0A953F3X2-F1
#
_entry.id   AF-A0A953F3X2-F1
#
_cell.length_a   1.000
_cell.length_b   1.000
_cell.length_c   1.000
_cell.angle_alpha   90.00
_cell.angle_beta   90.00
_cell.angle_gamma   90.00
#
_symmetry.space_group_name_H-M   'P 1'
#
loop_
_entity.id
_entity.type
_entity.pdbx_description
1 polymer ?
#
loop_
_entity_poly.entity_id
_entity_poly.type
_entity_poly.pdbx_seq_one_letter_code
_entity_poly.pdbx_strand_id
1 'polypeptide(L)'
;MKKTVILIWLMVAALDLFSQSQSQLLKGFSAKELWPGGVVGGKVEVKNKVWPITIEWSGNDISKIVLLRAGVLEEIHAPNIPGYPSYFYNGANRICFIDGVFVYYTTQSNEILISYVLSPDKDKLSSVDPSALRQKLSEYFLQVSSQQNTAREEYKSDINAEKEKEKLAHSLKGKSIKSMEIVWLTNESQTGMQSQISFGVKAIDANGKVFSTDNIGGKTPWDDFEITCTGAVPGDGKLTVDTDASKIPGDKATVRVKSKHHASLVASSSINIAFNTPVKLSYAGKHGCPPLTSGTGTGGGRGSDAMLNVCNSADGICVLIEVYINGVSVHKVKLQKGVALYLDISGGPGCSGRSEKGKQGGKGGSGGAGGSLIINKDPSTTGDNIIYYTNGGRGGKGGDGVISGDSGRNGDDGSVIVNSKSIKLNF
;
A
#
# COMPACT_ATOMS: atom_id res chain seq x y z
N MET A 1 61.80 31.96 8.58
CA MET A 1 60.45 31.75 8.02
C MET A 1 60.29 30.30 7.58
N LYS A 2 59.65 29.42 8.36
CA LYS A 2 59.24 28.07 7.95
C LYS A 2 58.10 27.59 8.86
N LYS A 3 56.85 27.98 8.60
CA LYS A 3 55.64 27.42 9.27
C LYS A 3 54.37 27.64 8.43
N THR A 4 54.31 27.15 7.18
CA THR A 4 53.04 27.16 6.44
C THR A 4 52.98 26.10 5.32
N VAL A 5 53.07 24.80 5.62
CA VAL A 5 52.77 23.73 4.63
C VAL A 5 51.94 22.57 5.22
N ILE A 6 51.64 22.53 6.52
CA ILE A 6 50.99 21.36 7.15
C ILE A 6 49.44 21.39 7.06
N LEU A 7 48.81 22.49 6.67
CA LEU A 7 47.34 22.61 6.77
C LEU A 7 46.54 22.12 5.55
N ILE A 8 47.16 21.89 4.38
CA ILE A 8 46.42 21.50 3.15
C ILE A 8 46.33 19.97 2.99
N TRP A 9 47.27 19.19 3.54
CA TRP A 9 47.23 17.73 3.48
C TRP A 9 46.17 17.10 4.42
N LEU A 10 45.75 17.82 5.47
CA LEU A 10 44.75 17.33 6.43
C LEU A 10 43.30 17.49 5.93
N MET A 11 43.02 18.38 4.97
CA MET A 11 41.68 18.53 4.37
C MET A 11 41.42 17.56 3.21
N VAL A 12 42.46 17.04 2.55
CA VAL A 12 42.28 16.04 1.48
C VAL A 12 42.02 14.64 2.07
N ALA A 13 42.64 14.29 3.20
CA ALA A 13 42.43 13.00 3.86
C ALA A 13 41.02 12.82 4.49
N ALA A 14 40.30 13.91 4.75
CA ALA A 14 38.94 13.86 5.30
C ALA A 14 37.85 13.56 4.25
N LEU A 15 38.18 13.69 2.96
CA LEU A 15 37.26 13.42 1.84
C LEU A 15 37.30 11.95 1.34
N ASP A 16 38.34 11.18 1.69
CA ASP A 16 38.51 9.80 1.20
C ASP A 16 37.86 8.72 2.10
N LEU A 17 37.42 9.07 3.31
CA LEU A 17 36.79 8.10 4.23
C LEU A 17 35.31 7.81 3.89
N PHE A 18 34.65 8.68 3.12
CA PHE A 18 33.21 8.58 2.84
C PHE A 18 32.87 8.03 1.44
N SER A 19 33.88 7.67 0.64
CA SER A 19 33.73 7.04 -0.69
C SER A 19 33.90 5.51 -0.67
N GLN A 20 34.14 4.92 0.50
CA GLN A 20 34.49 3.51 0.62
C GLN A 20 33.28 2.63 0.92
N SER A 21 33.21 1.49 0.24
CA SER A 21 32.23 0.45 0.58
C SER A 21 32.52 -0.11 1.97
N GLN A 22 31.54 -0.74 2.59
CA GLN A 22 31.71 -1.40 3.89
C GLN A 22 32.77 -2.52 3.82
N SER A 23 32.90 -3.22 2.70
CA SER A 23 33.99 -4.18 2.48
C SER A 23 35.37 -3.51 2.55
N GLN A 24 35.49 -2.30 2.01
CA GLN A 24 36.75 -1.53 2.06
C GLN A 24 37.03 -0.99 3.45
N LEU A 25 36.02 -0.41 4.11
CA LEU A 25 36.15 0.15 5.46
C LEU A 25 36.50 -0.90 6.52
N LEU A 26 36.02 -2.14 6.33
CA LEU A 26 36.28 -3.26 7.23
C LEU A 26 37.51 -4.07 6.84
N LYS A 27 38.26 -3.68 5.80
CA LYS A 27 39.48 -4.36 5.39
C LYS A 27 40.51 -4.29 6.52
N GLY A 28 40.92 -5.45 7.02
CA GLY A 28 41.85 -5.56 8.15
C GLY A 28 41.19 -5.49 9.54
N PHE A 29 39.86 -5.33 9.62
CA PHE A 29 39.14 -5.51 10.88
C PHE A 29 39.25 -6.96 11.34
N SER A 30 39.69 -7.19 12.58
CA SER A 30 40.02 -8.52 13.11
C SER A 30 39.46 -8.82 14.50
N ALA A 31 38.74 -7.87 15.12
CA ALA A 31 38.14 -8.11 16.41
C ALA A 31 37.01 -9.14 16.31
N LYS A 32 36.92 -10.02 17.30
CA LYS A 32 35.91 -11.08 17.39
C LYS A 32 34.78 -10.77 18.36
N GLU A 33 34.94 -9.70 19.14
CA GLU A 33 34.02 -9.28 20.18
C GLU A 33 33.87 -7.76 20.16
N LEU A 34 32.65 -7.30 20.41
CA LEU A 34 32.31 -5.89 20.45
C LEU A 34 31.62 -5.54 21.76
N TRP A 35 32.03 -4.46 22.39
CA TRP A 35 31.27 -3.84 23.47
C TRP A 35 30.04 -3.14 22.90
N PRO A 36 28.83 -3.39 23.42
CA PRO A 36 27.63 -2.70 23.00
C PRO A 36 27.35 -1.49 23.88
N GLY A 37 26.99 -0.37 23.27
CA GLY A 37 26.44 0.82 23.91
C GLY A 37 25.02 1.07 23.42
N GLY A 38 24.03 0.97 24.32
CA GLY A 38 22.63 1.25 23.97
C GLY A 38 22.35 2.74 23.92
N VAL A 39 21.58 3.22 22.94
CA VAL A 39 21.23 4.65 22.85
C VAL A 39 19.96 4.92 23.66
N VAL A 40 20.09 5.62 24.78
CA VAL A 40 18.99 5.97 25.69
C VAL A 40 19.06 7.47 26.00
N GLY A 41 17.94 8.19 25.81
CA GLY A 41 17.89 9.62 26.11
C GLY A 41 18.93 10.47 25.38
N GLY A 42 19.33 10.07 24.17
CA GLY A 42 20.35 10.78 23.37
C GLY A 42 21.80 10.53 23.80
N LYS A 43 22.07 9.56 24.69
CA LYS A 43 23.42 9.18 25.11
C LYS A 43 23.68 7.70 24.88
N VAL A 44 24.96 7.32 24.76
CA VAL A 44 25.39 5.93 24.67
C VAL A 44 25.65 5.37 26.07
N GLU A 45 24.87 4.38 26.48
CA GLU A 45 25.04 3.62 27.71
C GLU A 45 25.78 2.31 27.45
N VAL A 46 27.05 2.25 27.87
CA VAL A 46 27.90 1.07 27.69
C VAL A 46 27.38 -0.11 28.51
N LYS A 47 27.26 -1.27 27.87
CA LYS A 47 26.88 -2.54 28.51
C LYS A 47 28.13 -3.35 28.86
N ASN A 48 28.02 -4.18 29.89
CA ASN A 48 29.16 -4.94 30.43
C ASN A 48 29.39 -6.31 29.77
N LYS A 49 28.50 -6.74 28.87
CA LYS A 49 28.63 -8.01 28.15
C LYS A 49 28.93 -7.74 26.69
N VAL A 50 30.07 -8.25 26.21
CA VAL A 50 30.47 -8.20 24.80
C VAL A 50 29.56 -9.05 23.92
N TRP A 51 29.43 -8.67 22.65
CA TRP A 51 28.73 -9.41 21.61
C TRP A 51 29.75 -9.98 20.63
N PRO A 52 29.82 -11.31 20.47
CA PRO A 52 30.63 -11.92 19.43
C PRO A 52 30.21 -11.45 18.03
N ILE A 53 31.20 -11.21 17.17
CA ILE A 53 31.00 -10.84 15.76
C ILE A 53 31.90 -11.71 14.87
N THR A 54 31.35 -12.15 13.75
CA THR A 54 32.08 -12.80 12.66
C THR A 54 31.79 -12.08 11.36
N ILE A 55 32.83 -11.78 10.59
CA ILE A 55 32.73 -11.19 9.25
C ILE A 55 33.21 -12.25 8.26
N GLU A 56 32.31 -12.75 7.43
CA GLU A 56 32.64 -13.78 6.44
C GLU A 56 32.91 -13.13 5.08
N TRP A 57 34.08 -13.44 4.52
CA TRP A 57 34.55 -12.89 3.25
C TRP A 57 34.39 -13.90 2.11
N SER A 58 33.99 -13.42 0.95
CA SER A 58 34.01 -14.15 -0.33
C SER A 58 34.93 -13.40 -1.29
N GLY A 59 36.18 -13.85 -1.39
CA GLY A 59 37.22 -13.10 -2.10
C GLY A 59 37.54 -11.79 -1.36
N ASN A 60 37.39 -10.66 -2.05
CA ASN A 60 37.66 -9.33 -1.48
C ASN A 60 36.43 -8.68 -0.82
N ASP A 61 35.28 -9.35 -0.84
CA ASP A 61 34.01 -8.78 -0.42
C ASP A 61 33.43 -9.48 0.79
N ILE A 62 32.70 -8.73 1.61
CA ILE A 62 31.99 -9.30 2.76
C ILE A 62 30.69 -9.95 2.26
N SER A 63 30.58 -11.25 2.50
CA SER A 63 29.40 -12.07 2.15
C SER A 63 28.29 -11.96 3.19
N LYS A 64 28.63 -11.85 4.47
CA LYS A 64 27.70 -11.60 5.58
C LYS A 64 28.45 -11.19 6.85
N ILE A 65 27.72 -10.56 7.77
CA ILE A 65 28.13 -10.32 9.15
C ILE A 65 27.23 -11.13 10.08
N VAL A 66 27.82 -11.93 10.94
CA VAL A 66 27.10 -12.69 11.98
C VAL A 66 27.37 -12.01 13.32
N LEU A 67 26.31 -11.52 13.96
CA LEU A 67 26.37 -10.86 15.26
C LEU A 67 25.60 -11.70 16.28
N LEU A 68 26.26 -12.11 17.35
CA LEU A 68 25.62 -12.86 18.44
C LEU A 68 25.17 -11.89 19.54
N ARG A 69 23.98 -11.31 19.35
CA ARG A 69 23.44 -10.27 20.23
C ARG A 69 23.21 -10.80 21.64
N ALA A 70 23.71 -10.05 22.62
CA ALA A 70 23.75 -10.45 24.04
C ALA A 70 24.42 -11.81 24.30
N GLY A 71 25.19 -12.33 23.33
CA GLY A 71 25.82 -13.64 23.38
C GLY A 71 24.85 -14.82 23.27
N VAL A 72 23.61 -14.61 22.81
CA VAL A 72 22.59 -15.68 22.73
C VAL A 72 21.79 -15.69 21.43
N LEU A 73 21.51 -14.53 20.83
CA LEU A 73 20.71 -14.44 19.62
C LEU A 73 21.61 -14.26 18.41
N GLU A 74 21.66 -15.25 17.54
CA GLU A 74 22.41 -15.17 16.29
C GLU A 74 21.63 -14.37 15.25
N GLU A 75 22.25 -13.32 14.74
CA GLU A 75 21.69 -12.49 13.68
C GLU A 75 22.63 -12.48 12.48
N ILE A 76 22.13 -12.95 11.33
CA ILE A 76 22.87 -12.97 10.07
C ILE A 76 22.47 -11.75 9.24
N HIS A 77 23.42 -10.86 8.97
CA HIS A 77 23.23 -9.64 8.20
C HIS A 77 23.86 -9.78 6.81
N ALA A 78 23.05 -9.69 5.75
CA ALA A 78 23.49 -9.77 4.36
C ALA A 78 23.82 -8.38 3.78
N PRO A 79 24.76 -8.26 2.83
CA PRO A 79 25.07 -6.98 2.20
C PRO A 79 23.86 -6.43 1.42
N ASN A 80 23.60 -5.13 1.52
CA ASN A 80 22.51 -4.50 0.78
C ASN A 80 22.70 -4.57 -0.75
N ILE A 81 23.95 -4.50 -1.20
CA ILE A 81 24.40 -4.72 -2.57
C ILE A 81 25.65 -5.60 -2.49
N PRO A 82 25.63 -6.85 -3.00
CA PRO A 82 26.82 -7.68 -3.08
C PRO A 82 27.98 -6.97 -3.78
N GLY A 83 29.22 -7.17 -3.32
CA GLY A 83 30.43 -6.56 -3.89
C GLY A 83 30.67 -5.08 -3.53
N TYR A 84 29.62 -4.32 -3.25
CA TYR A 84 29.75 -2.91 -2.85
C TYR A 84 28.73 -2.50 -1.77
N PRO A 85 28.76 -3.12 -0.58
CA PRO A 85 27.79 -2.83 0.46
C PRO A 85 27.96 -1.42 1.03
N SER A 86 26.86 -0.69 1.23
CA SER A 86 26.82 0.50 2.10
C SER A 86 26.37 0.14 3.52
N TYR A 87 25.67 -0.98 3.68
CA TYR A 87 25.31 -1.53 4.99
C TYR A 87 24.98 -3.02 4.83
N PHE A 88 24.82 -3.71 5.96
CA PHE A 88 24.30 -5.07 6.02
C PHE A 88 22.95 -5.08 6.72
N TYR A 89 22.05 -6.00 6.37
CA TYR A 89 20.68 -6.02 6.88
C TYR A 89 20.19 -7.42 7.28
N ASN A 90 19.31 -7.44 8.27
CA ASN A 90 18.53 -8.59 8.71
C ASN A 90 17.09 -8.13 8.99
N GLY A 91 16.18 -8.37 8.04
CA GLY A 91 14.84 -7.81 8.08
C GLY A 91 14.86 -6.28 8.10
N ALA A 92 14.27 -5.67 9.13
CA ALA A 92 14.27 -4.21 9.31
C ALA A 92 15.57 -3.66 9.93
N ASN A 93 16.38 -4.53 10.54
CA ASN A 93 17.61 -4.14 11.22
C ASN A 93 18.76 -3.99 10.24
N ARG A 94 19.64 -3.04 10.52
CA ARG A 94 20.80 -2.72 9.70
C ARG A 94 22.04 -2.54 10.58
N ILE A 95 23.19 -2.89 10.02
CA ILE A 95 24.50 -2.66 10.63
C ILE A 95 25.44 -2.01 9.62
N CYS A 96 26.16 -0.99 10.06
CA CYS A 96 27.11 -0.22 9.25
C CYS A 96 28.33 0.14 10.10
N PHE A 97 29.53 0.04 9.55
CA PHE A 97 30.77 0.47 10.17
C PHE A 97 31.14 1.87 9.69
N ILE A 98 31.29 2.81 10.63
CA ILE A 98 31.66 4.20 10.37
C ILE A 98 32.43 4.74 11.58
N ASP A 99 33.44 5.57 11.35
CA ASP A 99 34.29 6.15 12.40
C ASP A 99 34.86 5.13 13.39
N GLY A 100 35.13 3.91 12.90
CA GLY A 100 35.69 2.83 13.69
C GLY A 100 34.73 2.25 14.74
N VAL A 101 33.42 2.41 14.57
CA VAL A 101 32.37 1.72 15.35
C VAL A 101 31.36 1.10 14.40
N PHE A 102 30.68 0.04 14.83
CA PHE A 102 29.48 -0.43 14.17
C PHE A 102 28.25 0.29 14.73
N VAL A 103 27.33 0.64 13.86
CA VAL A 103 26.06 1.27 14.18
C VAL A 103 24.96 0.29 13.83
N TYR A 104 24.20 -0.11 14.84
CA TYR A 104 23.04 -0.99 14.70
C TYR A 104 21.77 -0.13 14.76
N TYR A 105 21.00 -0.12 13.68
CA TYR A 105 19.89 0.84 13.51
C TYR A 105 18.75 0.27 12.67
N THR A 106 17.60 0.94 12.72
CA THR A 106 16.47 0.74 11.81
C THR A 106 16.15 2.06 11.10
N THR A 107 15.29 2.02 10.08
CA THR A 107 14.74 3.25 9.51
C THR A 107 13.23 3.25 9.55
N GLN A 108 12.66 4.35 10.01
CA GLN A 108 11.22 4.59 10.05
C GLN A 108 10.93 5.95 9.42
N SER A 109 10.04 5.99 8.42
CA SER A 109 9.67 7.24 7.74
C SER A 109 10.87 8.08 7.25
N ASN A 110 11.90 7.42 6.73
CA ASN A 110 13.19 8.00 6.30
C ASN A 110 14.09 8.56 7.42
N GLU A 111 13.76 8.35 8.70
CA GLU A 111 14.64 8.69 9.82
C GLU A 111 15.47 7.47 10.27
N ILE A 112 16.73 7.69 10.63
CA ILE A 112 17.65 6.67 11.18
C ILE A 112 17.47 6.60 12.70
N LEU A 113 17.06 5.44 13.21
CA LEU A 113 16.92 5.16 14.63
C LEU A 113 18.01 4.21 15.10
N ILE A 114 19.05 4.76 15.74
CA ILE A 114 20.18 3.99 16.28
C ILE A 114 19.74 3.30 17.57
N SER A 115 19.82 1.97 17.60
CA SER A 115 19.53 1.19 18.81
C SER A 115 20.80 0.92 19.61
N TYR A 116 21.90 0.58 18.92
CA TYR A 116 23.19 0.29 19.55
C TYR A 116 24.35 0.86 18.74
N VAL A 117 25.42 1.21 19.44
CA VAL A 117 26.76 1.46 18.90
C VAL A 117 27.68 0.38 19.45
N LEU A 118 28.44 -0.28 18.58
CA LEU A 118 29.29 -1.41 18.94
C LEU A 118 30.76 -1.09 18.62
N SER A 119 31.67 -1.39 19.52
CA SER A 119 33.09 -1.06 19.36
C SER A 119 33.98 -2.15 19.98
N PRO A 120 35.13 -2.50 19.38
CA PRO A 120 36.10 -3.36 20.04
C PRO A 120 36.73 -2.68 21.26
N ASP A 121 36.80 -1.34 21.25
CA ASP A 121 37.25 -0.51 22.37
C ASP A 121 36.03 -0.01 23.17
N LYS A 122 35.96 -0.41 24.45
CA LYS A 122 34.89 -0.05 25.37
C LYS A 122 34.84 1.45 25.65
N ASP A 123 36.00 2.09 25.81
CA ASP A 123 36.11 3.47 26.25
C ASP A 123 35.68 4.44 25.15
N LYS A 124 35.88 4.05 23.90
CA LYS A 124 35.42 4.77 22.72
C LYS A 124 33.91 5.01 22.73
N LEU A 125 33.10 4.08 23.26
CA LEU A 125 31.64 4.18 23.27
C LEU A 125 31.13 5.36 24.11
N SER A 126 31.82 5.67 25.21
CA SER A 126 31.41 6.76 26.11
C SER A 126 31.59 8.14 25.49
N SER A 127 32.44 8.27 24.46
CA SER A 127 32.67 9.51 23.71
C SER A 127 31.77 9.68 22.47
N VAL A 128 30.95 8.68 22.13
CA VAL A 128 30.09 8.75 20.95
C VAL A 128 28.87 9.62 21.21
N ASP A 129 28.69 10.64 20.38
CA ASP A 129 27.43 11.40 20.28
C ASP A 129 26.50 10.74 19.25
N PRO A 130 25.35 10.16 19.67
CA PRO A 130 24.40 9.53 18.76
C PRO A 130 23.83 10.48 17.69
N SER A 131 23.70 11.78 18.00
CA SER A 131 23.15 12.76 17.06
C SER A 131 24.14 13.03 15.93
N ALA A 132 25.40 13.32 16.28
CA ALA A 132 26.48 13.49 15.31
C ALA A 132 26.70 12.21 14.48
N LEU A 133 26.63 11.04 15.12
CA LEU A 133 26.76 9.75 14.42
C LEU A 133 25.63 9.52 13.42
N ARG A 134 24.39 9.90 13.77
CA ARG A 134 23.24 9.82 12.85
C ARG A 134 23.42 10.72 11.63
N GLN A 135 23.93 11.93 11.83
CA GLN A 135 24.25 12.85 10.74
C GLN A 135 25.31 12.24 9.81
N LYS A 136 26.43 11.77 10.38
CA LYS A 136 27.51 11.13 9.60
C LYS A 136 27.03 9.91 8.83
N LEU A 137 26.17 9.08 9.44
CA LEU A 137 25.60 7.92 8.77
C LEU A 137 24.71 8.33 7.59
N SER A 138 23.96 9.44 7.73
CA SER A 138 23.13 9.98 6.66
C SER A 138 23.99 10.53 5.51
N GLU A 139 25.05 11.27 5.82
CA GLU A 139 26.02 11.80 4.85
C GLU A 139 26.74 10.68 4.12
N TYR A 140 27.19 9.66 4.84
CA TYR A 140 27.79 8.45 4.28
C TYR A 140 26.85 7.78 3.27
N PHE A 141 25.57 7.59 3.61
CA PHE A 141 24.63 6.99 2.67
C PHE A 141 24.37 7.84 1.44
N LEU A 142 24.33 9.16 1.55
CA LEU A 142 24.18 10.04 0.40
C LEU A 142 25.37 9.92 -0.55
N GLN A 143 26.58 9.88 0.00
CA GLN A 143 27.82 9.78 -0.79
C GLN A 143 28.01 8.40 -1.40
N VAL A 144 27.89 7.33 -0.62
CA VAL A 144 28.03 5.98 -1.16
C VAL A 144 26.90 5.66 -2.15
N SER A 145 25.69 6.18 -1.94
CA SER A 145 24.61 6.02 -2.93
C SER A 145 24.93 6.65 -4.28
N SER A 146 25.61 7.81 -4.32
CA SER A 146 25.95 8.47 -5.59
C SER A 146 27.03 7.72 -6.37
N GLN A 147 27.90 6.98 -5.67
CA GLN A 147 28.95 6.15 -6.26
C GLN A 147 28.48 4.72 -6.59
N GLN A 148 27.36 4.30 -5.97
CA GLN A 148 26.74 3.00 -6.19
C GLN A 148 25.85 2.91 -7.43
N ASN A 149 25.68 3.96 -8.23
CA ASN A 149 24.69 3.96 -9.31
C ASN A 149 24.89 2.77 -10.29
N THR A 150 26.11 2.56 -10.77
CA THR A 150 26.45 1.43 -11.65
C THR A 150 26.24 0.08 -10.96
N ALA A 151 26.78 -0.12 -9.75
CA ALA A 151 26.60 -1.38 -9.02
C ALA A 151 25.14 -1.67 -8.67
N ARG A 152 24.32 -0.63 -8.43
CA ARG A 152 22.87 -0.74 -8.22
C ARG A 152 22.15 -1.09 -9.52
N GLU A 153 22.56 -0.52 -10.63
CA GLU A 153 22.00 -0.83 -11.96
C GLU A 153 22.34 -2.27 -12.36
N GLU A 154 23.59 -2.70 -12.18
CA GLU A 154 24.05 -4.07 -12.39
C GLU A 154 23.33 -5.05 -11.46
N TYR A 155 23.27 -4.78 -10.15
CA TYR A 155 22.54 -5.65 -9.22
C TYR A 155 21.04 -5.71 -9.51
N LYS A 156 20.42 -4.59 -9.92
CA LYS A 156 19.02 -4.61 -10.41
C LYS A 156 18.91 -5.46 -11.67
N SER A 157 19.86 -5.36 -12.59
CA SER A 157 19.92 -6.17 -13.81
C SER A 157 20.05 -7.66 -13.46
N ASP A 158 20.92 -8.03 -12.53
CA ASP A 158 21.12 -9.42 -12.09
C ASP A 158 19.88 -9.97 -11.37
N ILE A 159 19.27 -9.19 -10.47
CA ILE A 159 17.99 -9.57 -9.84
C ILE A 159 16.92 -9.77 -10.91
N ASN A 160 16.84 -8.89 -11.90
CA ASN A 160 15.86 -9.00 -12.98
C ASN A 160 16.15 -10.21 -13.87
N ALA A 161 17.42 -10.49 -14.17
CA ALA A 161 17.85 -11.66 -14.91
C ALA A 161 17.49 -12.96 -14.17
N GLU A 162 17.72 -13.03 -12.86
CA GLU A 162 17.35 -14.19 -12.05
C GLU A 162 15.83 -14.33 -11.93
N LYS A 163 15.08 -13.22 -11.78
CA LYS A 163 13.61 -13.23 -11.83
C LYS A 163 13.08 -13.73 -13.17
N GLU A 164 13.66 -13.30 -14.28
CA GLU A 164 13.26 -13.78 -15.62
C GLU A 164 13.64 -15.24 -15.83
N LYS A 165 14.80 -15.68 -15.32
CA LYS A 165 15.18 -17.10 -15.33
C LYS A 165 14.23 -17.96 -14.51
N GLU A 166 13.85 -17.51 -13.32
CA GLU A 166 12.85 -18.15 -12.48
C GLU A 166 11.47 -18.16 -13.16
N LYS A 167 11.07 -17.05 -13.77
CA LYS A 167 9.85 -16.92 -14.57
C LYS A 167 9.83 -17.95 -15.70
N LEU A 168 10.91 -18.10 -16.45
CA LEU A 168 11.05 -19.09 -17.52
C LEU A 168 11.01 -20.53 -16.97
N ALA A 169 11.69 -20.79 -15.85
CA ALA A 169 11.69 -22.10 -15.20
C ALA A 169 10.30 -22.55 -14.73
N HIS A 170 9.45 -21.59 -14.34
CA HIS A 170 8.09 -21.84 -13.84
C HIS A 170 6.96 -21.52 -14.86
N SER A 171 7.31 -20.98 -16.02
CA SER A 171 6.37 -20.73 -17.14
C SER A 171 5.88 -22.02 -17.79
N LEU A 172 4.69 -22.00 -18.38
CA LEU A 172 4.11 -23.09 -19.17
C LEU A 172 4.70 -23.19 -20.60
N LYS A 173 5.48 -22.20 -21.03
CA LYS A 173 6.06 -22.14 -22.38
C LYS A 173 6.96 -23.35 -22.64
N GLY A 174 6.72 -24.03 -23.78
CA GLY A 174 7.50 -25.19 -24.21
C GLY A 174 7.29 -26.47 -23.38
N LYS A 175 6.38 -26.46 -22.39
CA LYS A 175 6.06 -27.63 -21.56
C LYS A 175 4.81 -28.33 -22.08
N SER A 176 4.79 -29.65 -22.03
CA SER A 176 3.61 -30.44 -22.44
C SER A 176 2.55 -30.45 -21.33
N ILE A 177 1.76 -29.38 -21.25
CA ILE A 177 0.67 -29.26 -20.26
C ILE A 177 -0.53 -30.12 -20.69
N LYS A 178 -1.05 -30.91 -19.75
CA LYS A 178 -2.18 -31.84 -19.96
C LYS A 178 -3.51 -31.23 -19.52
N SER A 179 -3.53 -30.53 -18.39
CA SER A 179 -4.77 -29.97 -17.83
C SER A 179 -4.52 -28.68 -17.07
N MET A 180 -5.58 -27.89 -16.90
CA MET A 180 -5.60 -26.71 -16.04
C MET A 180 -6.84 -26.72 -15.16
N GLU A 181 -6.73 -26.13 -13.98
CA GLU A 181 -7.79 -26.03 -12.98
C GLU A 181 -7.74 -24.64 -12.32
N ILE A 182 -8.93 -24.08 -12.06
CA ILE A 182 -9.10 -22.85 -11.28
C ILE A 182 -9.43 -23.24 -9.85
N VAL A 183 -8.65 -22.74 -8.89
CA VAL A 183 -8.82 -23.02 -7.46
C VAL A 183 -9.32 -21.75 -6.78
N TRP A 184 -10.55 -21.78 -6.27
CA TRP A 184 -11.10 -20.70 -5.46
C TRP A 184 -10.47 -20.68 -4.06
N LEU A 185 -10.04 -19.51 -3.63
CA LEU A 185 -9.48 -19.28 -2.29
C LEU A 185 -10.49 -18.56 -1.37
N THR A 186 -11.40 -17.79 -1.98
CA THR A 186 -12.52 -17.18 -1.28
C THR A 186 -13.66 -18.17 -1.15
N ASN A 187 -14.24 -18.27 0.05
CA ASN A 187 -15.43 -19.10 0.27
C ASN A 187 -16.69 -18.40 -0.27
N GLU A 188 -17.67 -19.17 -0.75
CA GLU A 188 -18.94 -18.62 -1.25
C GLU A 188 -19.64 -17.72 -0.24
N SER A 189 -19.57 -18.06 1.05
CA SER A 189 -20.15 -17.25 2.14
C SER A 189 -19.46 -15.89 2.34
N GLN A 190 -18.41 -15.56 1.59
CA GLN A 190 -17.71 -14.29 1.63
C GLN A 190 -17.90 -13.48 0.33
N THR A 191 -18.72 -13.98 -0.59
CA THR A 191 -18.92 -13.38 -1.90
C THR A 191 -20.21 -12.55 -1.91
N GLY A 192 -20.07 -11.24 -1.89
CA GLY A 192 -21.19 -10.34 -2.18
C GLY A 192 -20.81 -9.29 -3.21
N MET A 193 -21.72 -8.37 -3.51
CA MET A 193 -21.43 -7.29 -4.45
C MET A 193 -20.26 -6.44 -3.93
N GLN A 194 -19.38 -5.98 -4.83
CA GLN A 194 -18.14 -5.26 -4.51
C GLN A 194 -17.08 -6.08 -3.75
N SER A 195 -17.34 -7.34 -3.40
CA SER A 195 -16.36 -8.18 -2.69
C SER A 195 -15.22 -8.60 -3.60
N GLN A 196 -14.04 -8.84 -3.01
CA GLN A 196 -12.90 -9.40 -3.70
C GLN A 196 -12.91 -10.93 -3.61
N ILE A 197 -12.80 -11.58 -4.77
CA ILE A 197 -12.68 -13.04 -4.89
C ILE A 197 -11.25 -13.37 -5.29
N SER A 198 -10.56 -14.16 -4.48
CA SER A 198 -9.23 -14.67 -4.75
C SER A 198 -9.31 -16.07 -5.36
N PHE A 199 -8.45 -16.32 -6.35
CA PHE A 199 -8.31 -17.61 -6.99
C PHE A 199 -6.87 -17.84 -7.45
N GLY A 200 -6.51 -19.10 -7.68
CA GLY A 200 -5.26 -19.51 -8.31
C GLY A 200 -5.52 -20.38 -9.53
N VAL A 201 -4.47 -20.59 -10.34
CA VAL A 201 -4.52 -21.51 -11.48
C VAL A 201 -3.48 -22.59 -11.26
N LYS A 202 -3.92 -23.85 -11.36
CA LYS A 202 -3.04 -25.02 -11.42
C LYS A 202 -2.96 -25.51 -12.85
N ALA A 203 -1.77 -25.86 -13.31
CA ALA A 203 -1.53 -26.54 -14.58
C ALA A 203 -0.71 -27.80 -14.31
N ILE A 204 -1.09 -28.92 -14.91
CA ILE A 204 -0.43 -30.22 -14.70
C ILE A 204 0.18 -30.67 -16.03
N ASP A 205 1.47 -31.01 -16.04
CA ASP A 205 2.12 -31.53 -17.24
C ASP A 205 1.85 -33.02 -17.48
N ALA A 206 2.30 -33.52 -18.63
CA ALA A 206 2.15 -34.93 -19.01
C ALA A 206 2.79 -35.92 -18.01
N ASN A 207 3.77 -35.46 -17.22
CA ASN A 207 4.48 -36.26 -16.21
C ASN A 207 3.87 -36.11 -14.80
N GLY A 208 2.80 -35.32 -14.66
CA GLY A 208 2.14 -35.06 -13.37
C GLY A 208 2.77 -33.94 -12.54
N LYS A 209 3.75 -33.20 -13.07
CA LYS A 209 4.31 -32.03 -12.36
C LYS A 209 3.30 -30.90 -12.35
N VAL A 210 3.13 -30.30 -11.17
CA VAL A 210 2.18 -29.21 -10.94
C VAL A 210 2.90 -27.86 -11.06
N PHE A 211 2.33 -26.99 -11.87
CA PHE A 211 2.64 -25.57 -12.01
C PHE A 211 1.47 -24.79 -11.41
N SER A 212 1.75 -23.74 -10.66
CA SER A 212 0.74 -23.05 -9.86
C SER A 212 1.07 -21.58 -9.76
N THR A 213 0.05 -20.72 -9.77
CA THR A 213 0.25 -19.29 -9.53
C THR A 213 0.57 -18.99 -8.07
N ASP A 214 1.10 -17.80 -7.81
CA ASP A 214 1.55 -17.32 -6.49
C ASP A 214 0.46 -17.35 -5.41
N ASN A 215 -0.79 -17.04 -5.77
CA ASN A 215 -1.94 -17.08 -4.86
C ASN A 215 -2.17 -18.43 -4.18
N ILE A 216 -1.68 -19.52 -4.80
CA ILE A 216 -1.76 -20.89 -4.26
C ILE A 216 -0.37 -21.46 -3.96
N GLY A 217 0.61 -20.60 -3.71
CA GLY A 217 1.97 -20.96 -3.27
C GLY A 217 2.94 -21.36 -4.38
N GLY A 218 2.56 -21.17 -5.64
CA GLY A 218 3.44 -21.46 -6.78
C GLY A 218 4.20 -20.24 -7.30
N LYS A 219 4.84 -20.38 -8.45
CA LYS A 219 5.68 -19.35 -9.10
C LYS A 219 5.37 -19.17 -10.58
N THR A 220 4.29 -19.81 -11.06
CA THR A 220 3.89 -19.71 -12.47
C THR A 220 3.38 -18.30 -12.73
N PRO A 221 3.92 -17.60 -13.73
CA PRO A 221 3.55 -16.21 -13.99
C PRO A 221 2.12 -16.10 -14.50
N TRP A 222 1.39 -15.10 -14.02
CA TRP A 222 0.04 -14.77 -14.52
C TRP A 222 0.03 -14.42 -16.01
N ASP A 223 1.16 -13.92 -16.54
CA ASP A 223 1.35 -13.60 -17.96
C ASP A 223 1.15 -14.78 -18.91
N ASP A 224 1.27 -16.02 -18.43
CA ASP A 224 1.04 -17.23 -19.23
C ASP A 224 -0.45 -17.47 -19.53
N PHE A 225 -1.34 -16.70 -18.91
CA PHE A 225 -2.77 -16.87 -18.99
C PHE A 225 -3.46 -15.66 -19.62
N GLU A 226 -4.53 -15.94 -20.36
CA GLU A 226 -5.56 -14.99 -20.75
C GLU A 226 -6.79 -15.26 -19.88
N ILE A 227 -7.19 -14.26 -19.10
CA ILE A 227 -8.26 -14.40 -18.09
C ILE A 227 -9.45 -13.54 -18.51
N THR A 228 -10.60 -14.17 -18.62
CA THR A 228 -11.88 -13.50 -18.89
C THR A 228 -12.86 -13.82 -17.77
N CYS A 229 -13.69 -12.85 -17.39
CA CYS A 229 -14.59 -12.95 -16.26
C CYS A 229 -16.00 -12.54 -16.66
N THR A 230 -17.01 -13.11 -16.02
CA THR A 230 -18.41 -12.68 -16.08
C THR A 230 -18.95 -12.61 -14.65
N GLY A 231 -19.78 -11.62 -14.32
CA GLY A 231 -20.20 -11.37 -12.93
C GLY A 231 -19.17 -10.66 -12.05
N ALA A 232 -17.96 -10.45 -12.55
CA ALA A 232 -16.88 -9.78 -11.84
C ALA A 232 -15.90 -9.12 -12.84
N VAL A 233 -15.14 -8.16 -12.34
CA VAL A 233 -14.07 -7.47 -13.08
C VAL A 233 -12.72 -8.07 -12.69
N PRO A 234 -11.86 -8.46 -13.65
CA PRO A 234 -10.52 -8.98 -13.36
C PRO A 234 -9.60 -7.90 -12.78
N GLY A 235 -8.71 -8.33 -11.88
CA GLY A 235 -7.53 -7.61 -11.42
C GLY A 235 -6.38 -8.58 -11.16
N ASP A 236 -5.26 -8.08 -10.64
CA ASP A 236 -4.05 -8.89 -10.41
C ASP A 236 -4.29 -9.97 -9.34
N GLY A 237 -4.50 -11.22 -9.79
CA GLY A 237 -4.77 -12.37 -8.91
C GLY A 237 -6.09 -12.31 -8.13
N LYS A 238 -6.96 -11.35 -8.44
CA LYS A 238 -8.25 -11.15 -7.75
C LYS A 238 -9.31 -10.72 -8.73
N LEU A 239 -10.57 -10.93 -8.36
CA LEU A 239 -11.73 -10.41 -9.06
C LEU A 239 -12.50 -9.51 -8.11
N THR A 240 -13.11 -8.46 -8.62
CA THR A 240 -14.10 -7.68 -7.86
C THR A 240 -15.48 -7.97 -8.42
N VAL A 241 -16.38 -8.50 -7.60
CA VAL A 241 -17.78 -8.77 -8.01
C VAL A 241 -18.44 -7.45 -8.43
N ASP A 242 -19.17 -7.49 -9.54
CA ASP A 242 -19.78 -6.30 -10.11
C ASP A 242 -20.76 -5.62 -9.13
N THR A 243 -20.90 -4.31 -9.26
CA THR A 243 -21.80 -3.49 -8.44
C THR A 243 -23.19 -3.39 -9.06
N ASP A 244 -23.37 -3.93 -10.25
CA ASP A 244 -24.62 -4.05 -10.99
C ASP A 244 -24.99 -5.53 -11.16
N ALA A 245 -26.05 -5.94 -10.48
CA ALA A 245 -26.56 -7.31 -10.47
C ALA A 245 -26.95 -7.80 -11.87
N SER A 246 -27.31 -6.91 -12.81
CA SER A 246 -27.61 -7.31 -14.18
C SER A 246 -26.40 -7.86 -14.93
N LYS A 247 -25.19 -7.58 -14.44
CA LYS A 247 -23.93 -8.12 -14.97
C LYS A 247 -23.48 -9.41 -14.28
N ILE A 248 -24.27 -9.93 -13.33
CA ILE A 248 -24.01 -11.14 -12.55
C ILE A 248 -25.02 -12.24 -12.95
N PRO A 249 -24.91 -12.80 -14.18
CA PRO A 249 -25.88 -13.75 -14.68
C PRO A 249 -25.91 -15.01 -13.81
N GLY A 250 -27.11 -15.43 -13.42
CA GLY A 250 -27.32 -16.63 -12.61
C GLY A 250 -26.68 -16.56 -11.23
N ASP A 251 -26.48 -15.36 -10.68
CA ASP A 251 -25.92 -15.12 -9.35
C ASP A 251 -24.52 -15.73 -9.16
N LYS A 252 -23.72 -15.76 -10.22
CA LYS A 252 -22.38 -16.38 -10.23
C LYS A 252 -21.33 -15.45 -10.80
N ALA A 253 -20.14 -15.49 -10.21
CA ALA A 253 -18.93 -15.05 -10.89
C ALA A 253 -18.31 -16.25 -11.60
N THR A 254 -18.05 -16.11 -12.89
CA THR A 254 -17.42 -17.16 -13.71
C THR A 254 -16.08 -16.66 -14.23
N VAL A 255 -15.03 -17.45 -13.99
CA VAL A 255 -13.70 -17.22 -14.54
C VAL A 255 -13.42 -18.26 -15.59
N ARG A 256 -12.91 -17.78 -16.72
CA ARG A 256 -12.33 -18.60 -17.77
C ARG A 256 -10.87 -18.23 -17.94
N VAL A 257 -10.01 -19.24 -17.82
CA VAL A 257 -8.56 -19.13 -17.98
C VAL A 257 -8.15 -19.91 -19.21
N LYS A 258 -7.49 -19.24 -20.15
CA LYS A 258 -6.90 -19.87 -21.34
C LYS A 258 -5.38 -19.75 -21.29
N SER A 259 -4.66 -20.81 -21.63
CA SER A 259 -3.21 -20.74 -21.75
C SER A 259 -2.82 -20.00 -23.02
N LYS A 260 -1.90 -19.03 -22.93
CA LYS A 260 -1.33 -18.35 -24.10
C LYS A 260 -0.38 -19.22 -24.90
N HIS A 261 0.19 -20.26 -24.28
CA HIS A 261 1.16 -21.17 -24.92
C HIS A 261 0.51 -22.45 -25.45
N HIS A 262 -0.70 -22.78 -24.99
CA HIS A 262 -1.43 -24.00 -25.35
C HIS A 262 -2.88 -23.65 -25.67
N ALA A 263 -3.17 -23.31 -26.92
CA ALA A 263 -4.46 -22.71 -27.31
C ALA A 263 -5.70 -23.58 -27.00
N SER A 264 -5.55 -24.90 -26.94
CA SER A 264 -6.62 -25.85 -26.59
C SER A 264 -6.89 -25.96 -25.09
N LEU A 265 -5.96 -25.50 -24.24
CA LEU A 265 -6.12 -25.57 -22.80
C LEU A 265 -6.93 -24.37 -22.29
N VAL A 266 -8.16 -24.68 -21.90
CA VAL A 266 -9.11 -23.72 -21.33
C VAL A 266 -9.70 -24.36 -20.07
N ALA A 267 -9.61 -23.65 -18.95
CA ALA A 267 -10.33 -23.98 -17.72
C ALA A 267 -11.44 -22.95 -17.51
N SER A 268 -12.58 -23.40 -16.99
CA SER A 268 -13.68 -22.53 -16.60
C SER A 268 -14.22 -23.01 -15.26
N SER A 269 -14.47 -22.07 -14.35
CA SER A 269 -15.05 -22.36 -13.05
C SER A 269 -15.94 -21.20 -12.62
N SER A 270 -16.95 -21.51 -11.80
CA SER A 270 -17.88 -20.54 -11.27
C SER A 270 -17.95 -20.64 -9.76
N ILE A 271 -18.26 -19.52 -9.11
CA ILE A 271 -18.52 -19.42 -7.69
C ILE A 271 -19.85 -18.68 -7.49
N ASN A 272 -20.71 -19.19 -6.59
CA ASN A 272 -21.98 -18.53 -6.29
C ASN A 272 -21.73 -17.23 -5.53
N ILE A 273 -22.54 -16.20 -5.78
CA ILE A 273 -22.52 -14.93 -5.06
C ILE A 273 -23.63 -14.96 -3.99
N ALA A 274 -23.24 -14.87 -2.73
CA ALA A 274 -24.15 -14.89 -1.57
C ALA A 274 -24.87 -13.55 -1.32
N PHE A 275 -24.42 -12.45 -1.94
CA PHE A 275 -24.99 -11.10 -1.77
C PHE A 275 -25.02 -10.61 -0.30
N ASN A 276 -24.10 -11.11 0.51
CA ASN A 276 -24.11 -10.92 1.96
C ASN A 276 -23.17 -9.80 2.45
N THR A 277 -22.57 -9.05 1.53
CA THR A 277 -21.68 -7.93 1.84
C THR A 277 -22.39 -6.60 1.60
N PRO A 278 -22.20 -5.59 2.47
CA PRO A 278 -22.77 -4.27 2.26
C PRO A 278 -22.26 -3.61 0.97
N VAL A 279 -23.14 -2.88 0.30
CA VAL A 279 -22.82 -2.10 -0.91
C VAL A 279 -22.73 -0.63 -0.53
N LYS A 280 -21.69 0.06 -1.03
CA LYS A 280 -21.51 1.51 -0.83
C LYS A 280 -21.56 2.23 -2.16
N LEU A 281 -22.45 3.21 -2.25
CA LEU A 281 -22.61 4.11 -3.40
C LEU A 281 -22.48 5.56 -2.90
N SER A 282 -21.68 6.37 -3.58
CA SER A 282 -21.54 7.80 -3.26
C SER A 282 -21.76 8.65 -4.50
N TYR A 283 -22.68 9.60 -4.36
CA TYR A 283 -23.01 10.68 -5.29
C TYR A 283 -23.01 12.01 -4.55
N ALA A 284 -22.15 12.11 -3.55
CA ALA A 284 -21.94 13.31 -2.77
C ALA A 284 -21.41 14.45 -3.64
N GLY A 285 -21.74 15.66 -3.23
CA GLY A 285 -21.26 16.87 -3.86
C GLY A 285 -19.74 17.00 -3.77
N LYS A 286 -19.14 17.56 -4.83
CA LYS A 286 -17.68 17.75 -4.88
C LYS A 286 -17.20 18.65 -3.75
N HIS A 287 -16.03 18.33 -3.19
CA HIS A 287 -15.35 19.23 -2.26
C HIS A 287 -14.96 20.53 -2.96
N GLY A 288 -15.17 21.66 -2.28
CA GLY A 288 -14.84 22.98 -2.78
C GLY A 288 -13.35 23.35 -2.72
N CYS A 289 -12.43 22.45 -2.38
CA CYS A 289 -11.00 22.78 -2.30
C CYS A 289 -10.22 22.29 -3.54
N PRO A 290 -10.09 23.09 -4.61
CA PRO A 290 -9.11 22.81 -5.66
C PRO A 290 -7.68 23.08 -5.15
N PRO A 291 -6.64 22.57 -5.83
CA PRO A 291 -5.25 22.85 -5.47
C PRO A 291 -4.88 24.34 -5.67
N LEU A 292 -4.86 25.10 -4.56
CA LEU A 292 -3.88 26.14 -4.19
C LEU A 292 -3.78 27.50 -4.94
N THR A 293 -4.83 28.07 -5.55
CA THR A 293 -4.65 29.41 -6.22
C THR A 293 -5.63 30.53 -5.88
N SER A 294 -6.75 30.29 -5.20
CA SER A 294 -7.70 31.39 -4.91
C SER A 294 -7.56 31.95 -3.50
N GLY A 295 -7.53 33.29 -3.39
CA GLY A 295 -7.59 34.01 -2.10
C GLY A 295 -8.92 33.80 -1.36
N THR A 296 -9.97 33.36 -2.06
CA THR A 296 -11.27 32.97 -1.51
C THR A 296 -11.49 31.45 -1.63
N GLY A 297 -12.09 30.85 -0.62
CA GLY A 297 -12.47 29.44 -0.64
C GLY A 297 -13.60 29.21 -1.64
N THR A 298 -13.49 28.15 -2.46
CA THR A 298 -14.55 27.77 -3.40
C THR A 298 -15.66 27.01 -2.67
N GLY A 299 -16.90 27.18 -3.11
CA GLY A 299 -18.05 26.49 -2.55
C GLY A 299 -18.04 24.99 -2.87
N GLY A 300 -18.66 24.20 -2.00
CA GLY A 300 -18.88 22.77 -2.25
C GLY A 300 -20.01 22.53 -3.25
N GLY A 301 -19.94 21.42 -3.96
CA GLY A 301 -20.97 21.00 -4.90
C GLY A 301 -22.21 20.45 -4.19
N ARG A 302 -23.37 20.51 -4.85
CA ARG A 302 -24.60 19.87 -4.37
C ARG A 302 -24.48 18.35 -4.48
N GLY A 303 -25.03 17.62 -3.50
CA GLY A 303 -25.26 16.18 -3.63
C GLY A 303 -26.33 15.86 -4.68
N SER A 304 -26.27 14.67 -5.27
CA SER A 304 -27.23 14.29 -6.32
C SER A 304 -28.58 13.89 -5.76
N ASP A 305 -29.67 14.17 -6.47
CA ASP A 305 -30.98 13.67 -6.06
C ASP A 305 -31.11 12.19 -6.47
N ALA A 306 -31.71 11.37 -5.61
CA ALA A 306 -31.79 9.93 -5.77
C ALA A 306 -33.22 9.41 -5.65
N MET A 307 -33.54 8.37 -6.43
CA MET A 307 -34.75 7.57 -6.26
C MET A 307 -34.38 6.09 -6.20
N LEU A 308 -34.90 5.39 -5.20
CA LEU A 308 -34.74 3.96 -5.03
C LEU A 308 -36.08 3.28 -5.27
N ASN A 309 -36.10 2.27 -6.13
CA ASN A 309 -37.22 1.34 -6.23
C ASN A 309 -36.81 0.01 -5.58
N VAL A 310 -37.61 -0.47 -4.64
CA VAL A 310 -37.25 -1.60 -3.77
C VAL A 310 -38.34 -2.68 -3.81
N CYS A 311 -37.96 -3.93 -4.10
CA CYS A 311 -38.85 -5.09 -4.01
C CYS A 311 -38.09 -6.35 -3.54
N ASN A 312 -38.80 -7.41 -3.15
CA ASN A 312 -38.17 -8.72 -2.93
C ASN A 312 -37.74 -9.36 -4.26
N SER A 313 -36.71 -10.20 -4.23
CA SER A 313 -36.45 -11.15 -5.31
C SER A 313 -37.51 -12.25 -5.37
N ALA A 314 -37.60 -12.95 -6.49
CA ALA A 314 -38.59 -14.01 -6.70
C ALA A 314 -38.46 -15.19 -5.71
N ASP A 315 -37.24 -15.49 -5.26
CA ASP A 315 -36.96 -16.50 -4.23
C ASP A 315 -37.25 -16.01 -2.79
N GLY A 316 -37.51 -14.71 -2.60
CA GLY A 316 -37.75 -14.09 -1.31
C GLY A 316 -36.53 -14.01 -0.39
N ILE A 317 -35.33 -14.40 -0.84
CA ILE A 317 -34.09 -14.42 -0.04
C ILE A 317 -33.40 -13.05 -0.07
N CYS A 318 -33.47 -12.36 -1.21
CA CYS A 318 -32.83 -11.08 -1.43
C CYS A 318 -33.84 -9.92 -1.54
N VAL A 319 -33.30 -8.71 -1.39
CA VAL A 319 -33.92 -7.45 -1.75
C VAL A 319 -33.26 -6.95 -3.03
N LEU A 320 -34.09 -6.50 -3.97
CA LEU A 320 -33.69 -5.88 -5.22
C LEU A 320 -33.90 -4.37 -5.11
N ILE A 321 -32.90 -3.59 -5.49
CA ILE A 321 -32.89 -2.14 -5.39
C ILE A 321 -32.42 -1.57 -6.73
N GLU A 322 -33.30 -0.88 -7.46
CA GLU A 322 -32.88 -0.08 -8.61
C GLU A 322 -32.64 1.37 -8.18
N VAL A 323 -31.43 1.86 -8.45
CA VAL A 323 -30.94 3.17 -8.03
C VAL A 323 -30.99 4.12 -9.22
N TYR A 324 -31.75 5.20 -9.07
CA TYR A 324 -31.79 6.30 -10.01
C TYR A 324 -31.09 7.51 -9.41
N ILE A 325 -30.22 8.16 -10.17
CA ILE A 325 -29.56 9.40 -9.81
C ILE A 325 -29.95 10.46 -10.83
N ASN A 326 -30.51 11.57 -10.36
CA ASN A 326 -31.04 12.66 -11.19
C ASN A 326 -31.97 12.15 -12.32
N GLY A 327 -32.78 11.12 -12.03
CA GLY A 327 -33.74 10.52 -12.96
C GLY A 327 -33.19 9.42 -13.88
N VAL A 328 -31.89 9.09 -13.80
CA VAL A 328 -31.26 8.05 -14.65
C VAL A 328 -30.95 6.81 -13.81
N SER A 329 -31.35 5.62 -14.29
CA SER A 329 -30.98 4.34 -13.65
C SER A 329 -29.48 4.12 -13.80
N VAL A 330 -28.78 4.00 -12.66
CA VAL A 330 -27.31 3.88 -12.60
C VAL A 330 -26.83 2.57 -12.01
N HIS A 331 -27.62 1.94 -11.12
CA HIS A 331 -27.29 0.65 -10.52
C HIS A 331 -28.52 -0.21 -10.30
N LYS A 332 -28.34 -1.52 -10.45
CA LYS A 332 -29.26 -2.55 -9.95
C LYS A 332 -28.54 -3.34 -8.87
N VAL A 333 -28.95 -3.16 -7.62
CA VAL A 333 -28.31 -3.75 -6.45
C VAL A 333 -29.16 -4.91 -5.93
N LYS A 334 -28.54 -6.06 -5.70
CA LYS A 334 -29.16 -7.26 -5.12
C LYS A 334 -28.45 -7.59 -3.81
N LEU A 335 -29.19 -7.63 -2.71
CA LEU A 335 -28.65 -7.84 -1.37
C LEU A 335 -29.42 -8.93 -0.65
N GLN A 336 -28.74 -9.79 0.10
CA GLN A 336 -29.42 -10.64 1.06
C GLN A 336 -30.15 -9.76 2.10
N LYS A 337 -31.32 -10.21 2.56
CA LYS A 337 -32.08 -9.50 3.61
C LYS A 337 -31.20 -9.19 4.83
N GLY A 338 -31.31 -7.97 5.33
CA GLY A 338 -30.57 -7.41 6.47
C GLY A 338 -29.24 -6.73 6.08
N VAL A 339 -28.72 -7.00 4.89
CA VAL A 339 -27.45 -6.44 4.42
C VAL A 339 -27.64 -4.99 3.97
N ALA A 340 -26.71 -4.12 4.39
CA ALA A 340 -26.85 -2.69 4.18
C ALA A 340 -26.51 -2.23 2.76
N LEU A 341 -27.36 -1.38 2.19
CA LEU A 341 -26.99 -0.44 1.14
C LEU A 341 -26.67 0.90 1.79
N TYR A 342 -25.44 1.40 1.62
CA TYR A 342 -25.04 2.75 1.98
C TYR A 342 -25.14 3.66 0.76
N LEU A 343 -25.96 4.71 0.85
CA LEU A 343 -26.11 5.71 -0.19
C LEU A 343 -25.75 7.10 0.35
N ASP A 344 -24.64 7.65 -0.11
CA ASP A 344 -24.22 9.01 0.25
C ASP A 344 -24.57 10.00 -0.87
N ILE A 345 -25.51 10.90 -0.59
CA ILE A 345 -25.92 12.02 -1.46
C ILE A 345 -25.74 13.35 -0.73
N SER A 346 -24.79 13.43 0.20
CA SER A 346 -24.52 14.63 0.98
C SER A 346 -23.96 15.77 0.11
N GLY A 347 -24.13 17.00 0.56
CA GLY A 347 -23.47 18.16 -0.04
C GLY A 347 -21.97 18.18 0.25
N GLY A 348 -21.18 18.64 -0.72
CA GLY A 348 -19.74 18.79 -0.55
C GLY A 348 -19.41 19.96 0.38
N PRO A 349 -18.34 19.88 1.20
CA PRO A 349 -17.95 21.01 2.04
C PRO A 349 -17.30 22.12 1.21
N GLY A 350 -17.50 23.36 1.65
CA GLY A 350 -16.81 24.52 1.12
C GLY A 350 -15.38 24.64 1.65
N CYS A 351 -14.51 25.29 0.88
CA CYS A 351 -13.11 25.44 1.27
C CYS A 351 -12.89 26.61 2.23
N SER A 352 -11.95 26.48 3.15
CA SER A 352 -11.55 27.61 3.98
C SER A 352 -10.87 28.69 3.14
N GLY A 353 -11.07 29.95 3.54
CA GLY A 353 -10.35 31.08 2.98
C GLY A 353 -8.89 31.07 3.41
N ARG A 354 -8.03 31.71 2.60
CA ARG A 354 -6.60 31.80 2.87
C ARG A 354 -6.30 32.79 4.00
N SER A 355 -5.44 32.41 4.93
CA SER A 355 -4.90 33.37 5.91
C SER A 355 -3.78 34.21 5.28
N GLU A 356 -3.85 35.54 5.40
CA GLU A 356 -2.89 36.50 4.86
C GLU A 356 -2.47 37.53 5.91
N LYS A 357 -1.18 37.54 6.28
CA LYS A 357 -0.64 38.55 7.21
C LYS A 357 -0.55 39.91 6.54
N GLY A 358 -1.03 40.96 7.22
CA GLY A 358 -0.98 42.34 6.72
C GLY A 358 -2.07 42.71 5.71
N LYS A 359 -2.99 41.78 5.39
CA LYS A 359 -4.15 41.99 4.51
C LYS A 359 -5.41 41.42 5.13
N GLN A 360 -6.57 41.63 4.49
CA GLN A 360 -7.79 40.92 4.85
C GLN A 360 -7.66 39.43 4.48
N GLY A 361 -8.05 38.56 5.42
CA GLY A 361 -8.09 37.12 5.17
C GLY A 361 -9.18 36.74 4.15
N GLY A 362 -8.97 35.64 3.45
CA GLY A 362 -9.88 35.12 2.45
C GLY A 362 -11.24 34.72 3.01
N LYS A 363 -12.32 34.91 2.24
CA LYS A 363 -13.63 34.36 2.62
C LYS A 363 -13.66 32.84 2.46
N GLY A 364 -14.31 32.13 3.36
CA GLY A 364 -14.61 30.71 3.22
C GLY A 364 -15.72 30.48 2.18
N GLY A 365 -15.62 29.38 1.44
CA GLY A 365 -16.65 28.95 0.50
C GLY A 365 -17.83 28.31 1.23
N SER A 366 -19.05 28.50 0.74
CA SER A 366 -20.24 27.83 1.30
C SER A 366 -20.21 26.32 1.04
N GLY A 367 -20.81 25.53 1.93
CA GLY A 367 -21.09 24.13 1.67
C GLY A 367 -22.20 23.98 0.62
N GLY A 368 -22.15 22.90 -0.15
CA GLY A 368 -23.21 22.56 -1.09
C GLY A 368 -24.41 21.94 -0.38
N ALA A 369 -25.61 22.07 -0.94
CA ALA A 369 -26.79 21.42 -0.38
C ALA A 369 -26.76 19.89 -0.56
N GLY A 370 -27.39 19.16 0.35
CA GLY A 370 -27.62 17.72 0.22
C GLY A 370 -28.63 17.39 -0.87
N GLY A 371 -28.52 16.20 -1.45
CA GLY A 371 -29.49 15.67 -2.40
C GLY A 371 -30.75 15.14 -1.70
N SER A 372 -31.88 15.17 -2.40
CA SER A 372 -33.13 14.57 -1.90
C SER A 372 -33.24 13.10 -2.31
N LEU A 373 -33.82 12.27 -1.42
CA LEU A 373 -34.00 10.84 -1.60
C LEU A 373 -35.49 10.47 -1.61
N ILE A 374 -35.92 9.77 -2.65
CA ILE A 374 -37.23 9.13 -2.70
C ILE A 374 -37.05 7.61 -2.66
N ILE A 375 -37.69 6.93 -1.71
CA ILE A 375 -37.70 5.47 -1.64
C ILE A 375 -39.11 5.00 -1.97
N ASN A 376 -39.30 4.41 -3.15
CA ASN A 376 -40.51 3.67 -3.47
C ASN A 376 -40.28 2.20 -3.07
N LYS A 377 -41.10 1.69 -2.17
CA LYS A 377 -40.96 0.35 -1.62
C LYS A 377 -42.22 -0.47 -1.82
N ASP A 378 -42.06 -1.68 -2.34
CA ASP A 378 -43.15 -2.65 -2.38
C ASP A 378 -43.60 -3.00 -0.96
N PRO A 379 -44.91 -2.93 -0.64
CA PRO A 379 -45.43 -3.21 0.71
C PRO A 379 -45.02 -4.60 1.25
N SER A 380 -44.78 -5.58 0.37
CA SER A 380 -44.36 -6.93 0.75
C SER A 380 -42.87 -7.04 1.08
N THR A 381 -42.07 -6.00 0.82
CA THR A 381 -40.61 -6.03 1.03
C THR A 381 -40.28 -6.05 2.51
N THR A 382 -39.49 -7.05 2.90
CA THR A 382 -39.00 -7.22 4.27
C THR A 382 -37.49 -7.34 4.29
N GLY A 383 -36.83 -6.84 5.33
CA GLY A 383 -35.39 -6.98 5.51
C GLY A 383 -34.53 -6.09 4.60
N ASP A 384 -35.09 -5.05 4.00
CA ASP A 384 -34.30 -3.96 3.41
C ASP A 384 -33.58 -3.18 4.53
N ASN A 385 -32.32 -2.83 4.28
CA ASN A 385 -31.50 -2.05 5.19
C ASN A 385 -30.80 -0.96 4.38
N ILE A 386 -31.49 0.17 4.19
CA ILE A 386 -30.99 1.30 3.41
C ILE A 386 -30.51 2.37 4.39
N ILE A 387 -29.21 2.61 4.40
CA ILE A 387 -28.56 3.65 5.19
C ILE A 387 -28.19 4.78 4.24
N TYR A 388 -28.67 5.99 4.50
CA TYR A 388 -28.48 7.12 3.60
C TYR A 388 -27.92 8.34 4.31
N TYR A 389 -27.26 9.21 3.55
CA TYR A 389 -26.77 10.50 4.01
C TYR A 389 -27.21 11.58 3.03
N THR A 390 -27.99 12.55 3.52
CA THR A 390 -28.55 13.66 2.73
C THR A 390 -28.15 15.02 3.30
N ASN A 391 -27.16 15.08 4.19
CA ASN A 391 -26.83 16.31 4.90
C ASN A 391 -26.22 17.35 3.96
N GLY A 392 -26.44 18.63 4.27
CA GLY A 392 -25.73 19.72 3.65
C GLY A 392 -24.24 19.71 3.99
N GLY A 393 -23.44 20.19 3.06
CA GLY A 393 -22.00 20.37 3.24
C GLY A 393 -21.71 21.47 4.25
N ARG A 394 -20.60 21.35 4.98
CA ARG A 394 -20.16 22.41 5.89
C ARG A 394 -19.57 23.59 5.12
N GLY A 395 -19.85 24.81 5.56
CA GLY A 395 -19.16 26.00 5.09
C GLY A 395 -17.70 26.01 5.51
N GLY A 396 -16.82 26.50 4.63
CA GLY A 396 -15.41 26.71 4.93
C GLY A 396 -15.22 27.87 5.88
N LYS A 397 -14.16 27.82 6.70
CA LYS A 397 -13.84 28.92 7.62
C LYS A 397 -13.29 30.12 6.85
N GLY A 398 -13.54 31.33 7.34
CA GLY A 398 -12.78 32.49 6.89
C GLY A 398 -11.30 32.37 7.23
N GLY A 399 -10.43 32.92 6.39
CA GLY A 399 -8.99 32.99 6.63
C GLY A 399 -8.64 34.13 7.58
N ASP A 400 -7.51 34.00 8.28
CA ASP A 400 -7.03 35.01 9.22
C ASP A 400 -6.28 36.14 8.51
N GLY A 401 -6.39 37.37 9.03
CA GLY A 401 -5.64 38.51 8.51
C GLY A 401 -5.68 39.70 9.47
N VAL A 402 -5.38 40.91 8.96
CA VAL A 402 -5.65 42.17 9.70
C VAL A 402 -7.14 42.26 10.03
N ILE A 403 -7.98 41.77 9.11
CA ILE A 403 -9.39 41.50 9.31
C ILE A 403 -9.62 40.06 8.85
N SER A 404 -10.23 39.22 9.67
CA SER A 404 -10.58 37.85 9.27
C SER A 404 -11.64 37.85 8.17
N GLY A 405 -11.52 36.92 7.23
CA GLY A 405 -12.56 36.70 6.23
C GLY A 405 -13.83 36.11 6.83
N ASP A 406 -14.95 36.27 6.13
CA ASP A 406 -16.21 35.65 6.53
C ASP A 406 -16.14 34.13 6.34
N SER A 407 -16.78 33.38 7.23
CA SER A 407 -17.00 31.95 7.00
C SER A 407 -18.11 31.72 5.99
N GLY A 408 -17.96 30.67 5.18
CA GLY A 408 -19.00 30.22 4.27
C GLY A 408 -20.20 29.68 5.04
N ARG A 409 -21.37 29.74 4.42
CA ARG A 409 -22.59 29.15 5.01
C ARG A 409 -22.56 27.63 4.87
N ASN A 410 -23.18 26.91 5.79
CA ASN A 410 -23.49 25.50 5.57
C ASN A 410 -24.52 25.39 4.45
N GLY A 411 -24.45 24.30 3.68
CA GLY A 411 -25.52 23.94 2.75
C GLY A 411 -26.72 23.39 3.51
N ASP A 412 -27.88 23.44 2.87
CA ASP A 412 -29.11 22.88 3.41
C ASP A 412 -29.12 21.36 3.31
N ASP A 413 -29.76 20.70 4.27
CA ASP A 413 -30.02 19.26 4.21
C ASP A 413 -31.05 18.93 3.12
N GLY A 414 -30.86 17.80 2.47
CA GLY A 414 -31.84 17.23 1.53
C GLY A 414 -33.03 16.61 2.25
N SER A 415 -34.08 16.30 1.49
CA SER A 415 -35.30 15.68 2.00
C SER A 415 -35.32 14.17 1.76
N VAL A 416 -36.06 13.43 2.59
CA VAL A 416 -36.28 11.99 2.40
C VAL A 416 -37.77 11.69 2.40
N ILE A 417 -38.25 11.02 1.36
CA ILE A 417 -39.65 10.63 1.20
C ILE A 417 -39.70 9.11 0.99
N VAL A 418 -40.51 8.42 1.77
CA VAL A 418 -40.73 6.97 1.63
C VAL A 418 -42.17 6.72 1.21
N ASN A 419 -42.36 6.09 0.06
CA ASN A 419 -43.63 5.75 -0.52
C ASN A 419 -43.83 4.23 -0.51
N SER A 420 -45.04 3.79 -0.16
CA SER A 420 -45.45 2.40 -0.34
C SER A 420 -46.18 2.25 -1.68
N LYS A 421 -45.59 1.50 -2.62
CA LYS A 421 -46.12 1.30 -3.99
C LYS A 421 -45.78 -0.10 -4.46
N SER A 422 -46.70 -0.79 -5.14
CA SER A 422 -46.36 -2.08 -5.75
C SER A 422 -45.31 -1.89 -6.84
N ILE A 423 -44.22 -2.66 -6.77
CA ILE A 423 -43.05 -2.51 -7.64
C ILE A 423 -42.64 -3.89 -8.15
N LYS A 424 -42.35 -3.96 -9.45
CA LYS A 424 -41.71 -5.12 -10.07
C LYS A 424 -40.46 -4.64 -10.81
N LEU A 425 -39.31 -5.17 -10.39
CA LEU A 425 -38.02 -4.87 -11.02
C LEU A 425 -37.59 -6.04 -11.92
N ASN A 426 -36.99 -5.71 -13.06
CA ASN A 426 -36.41 -6.68 -13.98
C ASN A 426 -34.90 -6.70 -13.76
N PHE A 427 -34.43 -7.69 -13.00
CA PHE A 427 -33.02 -7.93 -12.70
C PHE A 427 -32.43 -8.99 -13.63
#